data_AF-A0A2V7UZG8-F1
#
_entry.id   AF-A0A2V7UZG8-F1
#
_cell.length_a   1.000
_cell.length_b   1.000
_cell.length_c   1.000
_cell.angle_alpha   90.00
_cell.angle_beta   90.00
_cell.angle_gamma   90.00
#
_symmetry.space_group_name_H-M   'P 1'
#
loop_
_entity.id
_entity.type
_entity.pdbx_description
1 polymer ?
#
loop_
_entity_poly.entity_id
_entity_poly.type
_entity_poly.pdbx_seq_one_letter_code
_entity_poly.pdbx_strand_id
1 'polypeptide(L)'
;MTFLAFGLRHGYKPAPVSLLELEGRRPDAVFEKQNDTLAKRHHVRIWRRPSLFRGRPVWLAAATHDVDITFLRKQRTFTHRVDPRIDLERGKIVDDLAFTGQVAAWGLIDRPPAPRDAATSTGDRIETDGRIAVVLFRP
;
A
#
# COMPACT_ATOMS: atom_id res chain seq x y z
N MET A 1 12.47 -17.91 5.10
CA MET A 1 12.40 -18.74 3.89
C MET A 1 12.36 -17.83 2.66
N THR A 2 13.46 -17.86 1.92
CA THR A 2 13.71 -17.71 0.47
C THR A 2 12.77 -16.85 -0.40
N PHE A 3 13.38 -15.82 -1.01
CA PHE A 3 12.90 -15.14 -2.22
C PHE A 3 12.99 -16.06 -3.46
N LEU A 4 12.05 -15.85 -4.39
CA LEU A 4 11.92 -16.38 -5.76
C LEU A 4 11.16 -17.71 -5.93
N ALA A 5 9.94 -17.61 -6.47
CA ALA A 5 9.35 -18.62 -7.35
C ALA A 5 8.36 -17.92 -8.30
N PHE A 6 8.81 -17.71 -9.54
CA PHE A 6 7.95 -17.55 -10.70
C PHE A 6 7.43 -18.95 -11.05
N GLY A 7 6.11 -19.18 -11.07
CA GLY A 7 5.57 -20.48 -11.48
C GLY A 7 4.16 -20.80 -11.00
N LEU A 8 3.17 -20.28 -11.71
CA LEU A 8 1.88 -20.91 -12.02
C LEU A 8 1.18 -21.72 -10.90
N ARG A 9 0.24 -21.07 -10.21
CA ARG A 9 -1.00 -21.74 -9.82
C ARG A 9 -2.18 -20.95 -10.38
N HIS A 10 -2.81 -21.52 -11.41
CA HIS A 10 -4.00 -20.99 -12.03
C HIS A 10 -5.11 -20.81 -10.99
N GLY A 11 -5.54 -19.57 -10.77
CA GLY A 11 -6.63 -19.22 -9.86
C GLY A 11 -6.97 -17.75 -10.00
N TYR A 12 -7.86 -17.46 -10.96
CA TYR A 12 -8.43 -16.16 -11.34
C TYR A 12 -7.57 -15.19 -12.13
N LYS A 13 -8.20 -14.58 -13.15
CA LYS A 13 -7.70 -13.36 -13.82
C LYS A 13 -7.39 -12.34 -12.73
N PRO A 14 -6.23 -11.65 -12.76
CA PRO A 14 -5.98 -10.56 -11.82
C PRO A 14 -7.11 -9.56 -11.99
N ALA A 15 -7.97 -9.43 -10.98
CA ALA A 15 -8.92 -8.33 -10.94
C ALA A 15 -8.09 -7.04 -10.97
N PRO A 16 -8.40 -6.08 -11.85
CA PRO A 16 -7.57 -4.90 -12.03
C PRO A 16 -7.44 -4.16 -10.70
N VAL A 17 -6.20 -3.92 -10.27
CA VAL A 17 -5.92 -3.04 -9.14
C VAL A 17 -6.47 -1.65 -9.48
N SER A 18 -7.31 -1.08 -8.63
CA SER A 18 -7.84 0.26 -8.86
C SER A 18 -6.71 1.26 -9.03
N LEU A 19 -6.76 2.07 -10.09
CA LEU A 19 -5.78 3.12 -10.34
C LEU A 19 -6.00 4.22 -9.31
N LEU A 20 -5.07 4.32 -8.36
CA LEU A 20 -5.00 5.41 -7.40
C LEU A 20 -3.81 6.27 -7.79
N GLU A 21 -4.07 7.56 -8.02
CA GLU A 21 -3.05 8.52 -8.44
C GLU A 21 -2.62 9.39 -7.26
N LEU A 22 -1.36 9.83 -7.31
CA LEU A 22 -0.82 10.80 -6.39
C LEU A 22 -0.57 12.09 -7.16
N GLU A 23 -1.27 13.18 -6.80
CA GLU A 23 -1.15 14.48 -7.48
C GLU A 23 -1.40 14.38 -9.01
N GLY A 24 -2.35 13.53 -9.42
CA GLY A 24 -2.65 13.28 -10.84
C GLY A 24 -1.62 12.41 -11.58
N ARG A 25 -0.65 11.83 -10.85
CA ARG A 25 0.36 10.92 -11.42
C ARG A 25 0.09 9.46 -11.06
N ARG A 26 0.16 8.60 -12.07
CA ARG A 26 0.11 7.14 -11.92
C ARG A 26 1.35 6.60 -11.18
N PRO A 27 1.22 5.51 -10.42
CA PRO A 27 2.36 4.88 -9.77
C PRO A 27 3.38 4.37 -10.79
N ASP A 28 4.66 4.48 -10.43
CA ASP A 28 5.78 3.93 -11.21
C ASP A 28 5.90 2.41 -11.03
N ALA A 29 5.46 1.90 -9.87
CA ALA A 29 5.37 0.47 -9.60
C ALA A 29 4.17 0.15 -8.70
N VAL A 30 3.58 -1.03 -8.92
CA VAL A 30 2.48 -1.57 -8.11
C VAL A 30 2.81 -3.02 -7.79
N PHE A 31 2.76 -3.38 -6.51
CA PHE A 31 2.93 -4.74 -6.04
C PHE A 31 1.67 -5.21 -5.32
N GLU A 32 1.35 -6.49 -5.47
CA GLU A 32 0.27 -7.18 -4.77
C GLU A 32 0.86 -8.40 -4.05
N LYS A 33 0.53 -8.56 -2.77
CA LYS A 33 0.76 -9.81 -2.03
C LYS A 33 -0.60 -10.39 -1.64
N GLN A 34 -0.88 -11.59 -2.12
CA GLN A 34 -2.09 -12.32 -1.76
C GLN A 34 -1.91 -12.98 -0.39
N ASN A 35 -2.88 -12.79 0.50
CA ASN A 35 -3.01 -13.58 1.71
C ASN A 35 -4.21 -14.51 1.53
N ASP A 36 -3.92 -15.80 1.32
CA ASP A 36 -4.87 -16.91 1.40
C ASP A 36 -6.02 -16.95 0.35
N THR A 37 -6.59 -15.83 -0.08
CA THR A 37 -7.70 -15.74 -1.05
C THR A 37 -7.67 -14.44 -1.86
N LEU A 38 -8.43 -14.37 -2.97
CA LEU A 38 -8.60 -13.13 -3.76
C LEU A 38 -9.29 -12.01 -2.99
N ALA A 39 -9.97 -12.30 -1.89
CA ALA A 39 -10.63 -11.30 -1.07
C ALA A 39 -9.67 -10.54 -0.16
N LYS A 40 -8.48 -11.11 0.11
CA LYS A 40 -7.51 -10.54 1.05
C LYS A 40 -6.16 -10.30 0.39
N ARG A 41 -5.86 -9.04 0.15
CA ARG A 41 -4.67 -8.64 -0.63
C ARG A 41 -4.03 -7.39 -0.06
N HIS A 42 -2.70 -7.42 0.03
CA HIS A 42 -1.91 -6.24 0.32
C HIS A 42 -1.48 -5.60 -0.99
N HIS A 43 -1.76 -4.32 -1.16
CA HIS A 43 -1.36 -3.55 -2.32
C HIS A 43 -0.41 -2.45 -1.88
N VAL A 44 0.72 -2.31 -2.57
CA VAL A 44 1.58 -1.14 -2.41
C VAL A 44 1.81 -0.50 -3.77
N ARG A 45 1.62 0.82 -3.81
CA ARG A 45 1.85 1.68 -4.98
C ARG A 45 3.03 2.58 -4.65
N ILE A 46 3.94 2.75 -5.60
CA ILE A 46 5.21 3.46 -5.40
C ILE A 46 5.38 4.52 -6.49
N TRP A 47 5.82 5.71 -6.07
CA TRP A 47 6.11 6.85 -6.94
C TRP A 47 7.52 7.36 -6.68
N ARG A 48 8.31 7.56 -7.72
CA ARG A 48 9.60 8.26 -7.67
C ARG A 48 9.37 9.75 -7.60
N ARG A 49 9.96 10.42 -6.61
CA ARG A 49 9.97 11.89 -6.57
C ARG A 49 11.13 12.45 -7.39
N PRO A 50 10.96 13.65 -7.98
CA PRO A 50 12.05 14.33 -8.67
C PRO A 50 13.15 14.82 -7.71
N SER A 51 12.82 14.98 -6.42
CA SER A 51 13.77 15.41 -5.40
C SER A 51 14.72 14.30 -4.96
N LEU A 52 15.91 14.72 -4.53
CA LEU A 52 16.90 13.87 -3.89
C LEU A 52 17.00 14.24 -2.42
N PHE A 53 17.27 13.24 -1.57
CA PHE A 53 17.64 13.45 -0.18
C PHE A 53 19.07 12.99 0.03
N ARG A 54 19.99 13.92 0.33
CA ARG A 54 21.43 13.65 0.45
C ARG A 54 22.01 12.91 -0.77
N GLY A 55 21.64 13.35 -1.97
CA GLY A 55 22.05 12.73 -3.23
C GLY A 55 21.37 11.40 -3.57
N ARG A 56 20.45 10.90 -2.72
CA ARG A 56 19.76 9.62 -2.93
C ARG A 56 18.33 9.83 -3.46
N PRO A 57 17.82 8.94 -4.33
CA PRO A 57 16.44 9.01 -4.80
C PRO A 57 15.43 8.93 -3.67
N VAL A 58 14.39 9.77 -3.74
CA VAL A 58 13.25 9.73 -2.83
C VAL A 58 12.08 9.02 -3.51
N TRP A 59 11.47 8.09 -2.77
CA TRP A 59 10.29 7.36 -3.20
C TRP A 59 9.15 7.59 -2.21
N LEU A 60 7.94 7.73 -2.71
CA LEU A 60 6.71 7.70 -1.91
C LEU A 60 6.00 6.39 -2.15
N ALA A 61 5.35 5.87 -1.11
CA ALA A 61 4.52 4.70 -1.20
C ALA A 61 3.20 4.90 -0.48
N ALA A 62 2.16 4.25 -0.99
CA ALA A 62 0.85 4.15 -0.35
C ALA A 62 0.42 2.68 -0.41
N ALA A 63 0.00 2.15 0.74
CA ALA A 63 -0.38 0.76 0.86
C ALA A 63 -1.79 0.61 1.41
N THR A 64 -2.50 -0.41 0.94
CA THR A 64 -3.86 -0.76 1.36
C THR A 64 -3.97 -2.27 1.56
N HIS A 65 -4.70 -2.69 2.60
CA HIS A 65 -5.03 -4.09 2.83
C HIS A 65 -6.51 -4.30 2.51
N ASP A 66 -6.79 -5.05 1.45
CA ASP A 66 -8.13 -5.49 1.13
C ASP A 66 -8.50 -6.64 2.08
N VAL A 67 -9.68 -6.57 2.70
CA VAL A 67 -10.14 -7.57 3.69
C VAL A 67 -11.38 -8.32 3.24
N ASP A 68 -12.11 -7.81 2.26
CA ASP A 68 -13.35 -8.40 1.76
C ASP A 68 -13.66 -7.99 0.31
N ILE A 69 -14.64 -8.65 -0.30
CA ILE A 69 -15.23 -8.29 -1.60
C ILE A 69 -16.69 -7.91 -1.38
N THR A 70 -17.03 -6.66 -1.70
CA THR A 70 -18.40 -6.13 -1.59
C THR A 70 -19.01 -5.91 -2.98
N PHE A 71 -20.27 -6.31 -3.15
CA PHE A 71 -21.04 -6.01 -4.36
C PHE A 71 -21.64 -4.61 -4.28
N LEU A 72 -21.17 -3.69 -5.12
CA LEU A 72 -21.76 -2.36 -5.27
C LEU A 72 -22.97 -2.43 -6.19
N ARG A 73 -24.17 -2.50 -5.59
CA ARG A 73 -25.45 -2.55 -6.31
C ARG A 73 -25.63 -1.42 -7.33
N LYS A 74 -25.20 -0.21 -6.98
CA LYS A 74 -25.31 0.98 -7.85
C LYS A 74 -24.48 0.86 -9.15
N GLN A 75 -23.32 0.21 -9.08
CA GLN A 75 -22.40 0.05 -10.22
C GLN A 75 -22.44 -1.36 -10.82
N ARG A 76 -23.28 -2.25 -10.27
CA ARG A 76 -23.36 -3.68 -10.60
C ARG A 76 -21.99 -4.36 -10.68
N THR A 77 -21.06 -3.94 -9.82
CA THR A 77 -19.65 -4.35 -9.85
C THR A 77 -19.20 -4.77 -8.46
N PHE A 78 -18.26 -5.71 -8.40
CA PHE A 78 -17.59 -6.09 -7.15
C PHE A 78 -16.41 -5.15 -6.90
N THR A 79 -16.30 -4.62 -5.68
CA THR A 79 -15.15 -3.84 -5.23
C THR A 79 -14.55 -4.46 -3.99
N HIS A 80 -13.26 -4.27 -3.79
CA HIS A 80 -12.63 -4.64 -2.54
C HIS A 80 -12.98 -3.65 -1.44
N ARG A 81 -13.18 -4.18 -0.23
CA ARG A 81 -13.25 -3.39 0.98
C ARG A 81 -11.85 -3.31 1.58
N VAL A 82 -11.36 -2.09 1.77
CA VAL A 82 -10.06 -1.81 2.39
C VAL A 82 -10.24 -1.82 3.92
N ASP A 83 -9.29 -2.42 4.65
CA ASP A 83 -9.25 -2.34 6.12
C ASP A 83 -9.16 -0.86 6.54
N PRO A 84 -10.07 -0.37 7.38
CA PRO A 84 -10.05 1.02 7.83
C PRO A 84 -8.78 1.38 8.60
N ARG A 85 -8.11 0.41 9.24
CA ARG A 85 -6.89 0.62 10.05
C ARG A 85 -5.64 0.67 9.19
N ILE A 86 -5.55 1.71 8.37
CA ILE A 86 -4.48 1.88 7.37
C ILE A 86 -3.06 1.93 7.98
N ASP A 87 -2.94 2.30 9.26
CA ASP A 87 -1.65 2.31 9.97
C ASP A 87 -1.09 0.90 10.20
N LEU A 88 -1.94 -0.12 10.28
CA LEU A 88 -1.49 -1.52 10.36
C LEU A 88 -0.78 -1.93 9.08
N GLU A 89 -1.31 -1.50 7.93
CA GLU A 89 -0.69 -1.76 6.64
C GLU A 89 0.62 -1.00 6.49
N ARG A 90 0.68 0.26 6.96
CA ARG A 90 1.95 1.02 7.05
C ARG A 90 2.98 0.27 7.90
N GLY A 91 2.58 -0.22 9.06
CA GLY A 91 3.45 -1.00 9.96
C GLY A 91 3.97 -2.26 9.28
N LYS A 92 3.08 -3.02 8.64
CA LYS A 92 3.44 -4.22 7.89
C LYS A 92 4.49 -3.95 6.81
N ILE A 93 4.35 -2.89 6.02
CA ILE A 93 5.34 -2.54 4.99
C ILE A 93 6.70 -2.25 5.62
N VAL A 94 6.73 -1.50 6.73
CA VAL A 94 7.97 -1.22 7.46
C VAL A 94 8.61 -2.50 7.98
N ASP A 95 7.82 -3.40 8.56
CA ASP A 95 8.30 -4.68 9.10
C ASP A 95 8.85 -5.60 7.99
N ASP A 96 8.12 -5.73 6.88
CA ASP A 96 8.55 -6.53 5.73
C ASP A 96 9.86 -5.98 5.13
N LEU A 97 10.01 -4.65 5.03
CA LEU A 97 11.25 -4.01 4.58
C LEU A 97 12.38 -4.22 5.59
N ALA A 98 12.12 -4.05 6.89
CA ALA A 98 13.11 -4.24 7.93
C ALA A 98 13.63 -5.70 7.96
N PHE A 99 12.74 -6.67 7.75
CA PHE A 99 13.06 -8.09 7.69
C PHE A 99 14.09 -8.44 6.60
N THR A 100 14.17 -7.65 5.52
CA THR A 100 15.18 -7.86 4.46
C THR A 100 16.62 -7.63 4.93
N GLY A 101 16.82 -6.97 6.07
CA GLY A 101 18.14 -6.54 6.51
C GLY A 101 18.71 -5.41 5.63
N GLN A 102 17.89 -4.68 4.86
CA GLN A 102 18.34 -3.54 4.05
C GLN A 102 17.98 -2.18 4.64
N VAL A 103 17.16 -2.12 5.69
CA VAL A 103 16.82 -0.87 6.37
C VAL A 103 17.95 -0.47 7.32
N ALA A 104 18.50 0.73 7.12
CA ALA A 104 19.49 1.34 8.00
C ALA A 104 18.81 2.00 9.21
N ALA A 105 17.69 2.69 8.99
CA ALA A 105 16.88 3.32 10.01
C ALA A 105 15.45 3.55 9.49
N TRP A 106 14.48 3.66 10.39
CA TRP A 106 13.16 4.15 10.05
C TRP A 106 12.53 4.90 11.23
N GLY A 107 11.54 5.73 10.96
CA GLY A 107 10.78 6.43 12.00
C GLY A 107 9.42 6.92 11.51
N LEU A 108 8.58 7.33 12.46
CA LEU A 108 7.31 7.98 12.17
C LEU A 108 7.45 9.48 12.34
N ILE A 109 7.00 10.22 11.34
CA ILE A 109 6.93 11.69 11.39
C ILE A 109 5.48 12.14 11.23
N ASP A 110 5.11 13.21 11.90
CA ASP A 110 3.79 13.81 11.72
C ASP A 110 3.63 14.32 10.27
N ARG A 111 2.43 14.11 9.72
CA ARG A 111 2.02 14.70 8.44
C ARG A 111 0.85 15.65 8.73
N PRO A 112 1.10 16.91 9.12
CA PRO A 112 0.03 17.84 9.52
C PRO A 112 -1.13 18.00 8.52
N PRO A 113 -0.90 17.98 7.19
CA PRO A 113 -1.99 18.05 6.21
C PRO A 113 -2.80 16.74 6.06
N ALA A 114 -2.46 15.68 6.79
CA ALA A 114 -3.18 14.41 6.71
C ALA A 114 -4.62 14.57 7.18
N PRO A 115 -5.63 14.12 6.39
CA PRO A 115 -6.99 14.07 6.88
C PRO A 115 -7.05 13.05 8.03
N ARG A 116 -7.39 13.54 9.23
CA ARG A 116 -7.64 12.71 10.43
C ARG A 116 -9.03 12.10 10.43
N ASP A 117 -9.94 12.71 9.68
CA ASP A 117 -11.25 12.16 9.37
C ASP A 117 -11.38 12.04 7.85
N ALA A 118 -11.41 10.82 7.36
CA ALA A 118 -11.58 10.51 5.94
C ALA A 118 -12.33 9.19 5.79
N ALA A 119 -12.82 8.94 4.59
CA ALA A 119 -13.45 7.68 4.23
C ALA A 119 -12.86 7.13 2.94
N THR A 120 -12.87 5.81 2.81
CA THR A 120 -12.56 5.12 1.56
C THR A 120 -13.61 5.45 0.49
N SER A 121 -13.34 5.09 -0.76
CA SER A 121 -14.33 5.20 -1.85
C SER A 121 -15.58 4.35 -1.65
N THR A 122 -15.55 3.37 -0.73
CA THR A 122 -16.70 2.54 -0.31
C THR A 122 -17.48 3.15 0.86
N GLY A 123 -16.99 4.24 1.45
CA GLY A 123 -17.64 4.93 2.56
C GLY A 123 -17.19 4.46 3.95
N ASP A 124 -16.22 3.56 4.05
CA ASP A 124 -15.65 3.12 5.32
C ASP A 124 -14.74 4.22 5.89
N ARG A 125 -14.92 4.61 7.15
CA ARG A 125 -14.06 5.59 7.81
C ARG A 125 -12.65 5.03 7.95
N ILE A 126 -11.63 5.85 7.70
CA ILE A 126 -10.24 5.46 7.94
C ILE A 126 -9.85 5.74 9.40
N GLU A 127 -9.03 4.86 9.96
CA GLU A 127 -8.41 5.01 11.27
C GLU A 127 -6.91 5.23 11.06
N THR A 128 -6.42 6.42 11.44
CA THR A 128 -5.00 6.77 11.31
C THR A 128 -4.54 7.74 12.38
N ASP A 129 -3.29 7.56 12.83
CA ASP A 129 -2.53 8.47 13.67
C ASP A 129 -2.06 9.74 12.93
N GLY A 130 -2.26 9.80 11.61
CA GLY A 130 -1.90 10.95 10.78
C GLY A 130 -0.40 11.08 10.52
N ARG A 131 0.40 10.05 10.83
CA ARG A 131 1.85 10.02 10.61
C ARG A 131 2.20 9.33 9.31
N ILE A 132 3.44 9.53 8.88
CA ILE A 132 4.04 8.81 7.75
C ILE A 132 5.31 8.11 8.21
N ALA A 133 5.52 6.90 7.71
CA ALA A 133 6.77 6.17 7.92
C ALA A 133 7.82 6.65 6.93
N VAL A 134 9.00 7.00 7.45
CA VAL A 134 10.19 7.30 6.65
C VAL A 134 11.19 6.20 6.87
N VAL A 135 11.63 5.57 5.78
CA VAL A 135 12.58 4.45 5.79
C VAL A 135 13.84 4.86 5.04
N LEU A 136 14.98 4.71 5.69
CA LEU A 136 16.30 4.91 5.11
C LEU A 136 16.94 3.55 4.85
N PHE A 137 17.23 3.25 3.59
CA PHE A 137 17.95 2.03 3.21
C PHE A 137 19.46 2.18 3.42
N ARG A 138 20.16 1.06 3.58
CA ARG A 138 21.62 1.00 3.49
C ARG A 138 22.08 1.45 2.08
N PRO A 139 23.32 1.96 1.95
CA PRO A 139 23.92 2.27 0.65
C PRO A 139 23.99 1.04 -0.26
#